data_AF-A0ABD5PUJ8-F1
#
_entry.id   AF-A0ABD5PUJ8-F1
#
_cell.length_a   1.000
_cell.length_b   1.000
_cell.length_c   1.000
_cell.angle_alpha   90.00
_cell.angle_beta   90.00
_cell.angle_gamma   90.00
#
_symmetry.space_group_name_H-M   'P 1'
#
loop_
_entity.id
_entity.type
_entity.pdbx_description
1 polymer ?
#
loop_
_entity_poly.entity_id
_entity_poly.type
_entity_poly.pdbx_seq_one_letter_code
_entity_poly.pdbx_strand_id
1 'polypeptide(L)'
;MFEVFSRSYYLGRLYVTPTESDRALMQRDQHEQINEEVYASGEGLERLDAPLVMKLESSHFPVHGDDAVPANTLALPESMLEGTDVRNPPSLREVLLARRERAQQLLEFAGGWEAPRPDLDDDFPGAGT
;
A
#
# COMPACT_ATOMS: atom_id res chain seq x y z
N MET A 1 -7.22 -5.08 13.31
CA MET A 1 -6.60 -4.54 14.52
C MET A 1 -5.09 -4.66 14.38
N PHE A 2 -4.38 -3.55 14.54
CA PHE A 2 -2.92 -3.45 14.47
C PHE A 2 -2.38 -2.98 15.84
N GLU A 3 -1.27 -3.53 16.30
CA GLU A 3 -0.69 -3.28 17.62
C GLU A 3 0.63 -2.49 17.51
N VAL A 4 0.95 -1.64 18.50
CA VAL A 4 2.18 -0.84 18.47
C VAL A 4 3.41 -1.73 18.69
N PHE A 5 4.14 -2.01 17.62
CA PHE A 5 5.34 -2.86 17.65
C PHE A 5 6.64 -2.06 17.81
N SER A 6 6.71 -0.90 17.17
CA SER A 6 7.90 -0.05 17.19
C SER A 6 7.55 1.43 17.00
N ARG A 7 8.51 2.33 17.24
CA ARG A 7 8.37 3.78 17.00
C ARG A 7 7.99 4.14 15.55
N SER A 8 8.25 3.24 14.59
CA SER A 8 7.98 3.47 13.16
C SER A 8 7.06 2.42 12.51
N TYR A 9 6.59 1.42 13.28
CA TYR A 9 5.74 0.35 12.75
C TYR A 9 4.68 -0.14 13.75
N TYR A 10 3.52 -0.52 13.22
CA TYR A 10 2.55 -1.37 13.88
C TYR A 10 2.68 -2.81 13.36
N LEU A 11 2.32 -3.80 14.17
CA LEU A 11 2.23 -5.22 13.79
C LEU A 11 0.76 -5.60 13.63
N GLY A 12 0.43 -6.28 12.53
CA GLY A 12 -0.89 -6.88 12.30
C GLY A 12 -0.74 -8.32 11.80
N ARG A 13 -1.86 -9.04 11.75
CA ARG A 13 -1.93 -10.38 11.16
C ARG A 13 -3.03 -10.41 10.10
N LEU A 14 -2.67 -10.73 8.87
CA LEU A 14 -3.56 -10.81 7.72
C LEU A 14 -3.38 -12.15 7.01
N TYR A 15 -4.42 -12.65 6.34
CA TYR A 15 -4.29 -13.78 5.43
C TYR A 15 -3.60 -13.31 4.16
N VAL A 16 -2.43 -13.87 3.84
CA VAL A 16 -1.71 -13.55 2.61
C VAL A 16 -2.10 -14.56 1.53
N THR A 17 -2.50 -14.04 0.37
CA THR A 17 -2.84 -14.81 -0.84
C THR A 17 -2.03 -14.29 -2.03
N PRO A 18 -1.65 -15.14 -3.00
CA PRO A 18 -1.20 -14.66 -4.31
C PRO A 18 -2.31 -13.89 -5.03
N THR A 19 -1.92 -13.00 -5.94
CA THR A 19 -2.76 -12.42 -6.99
C THR A 19 -1.97 -12.26 -8.29
N GLU A 20 -2.67 -12.27 -9.42
CA GLU A 20 -2.13 -11.95 -10.74
C GLU A 20 -1.92 -10.43 -10.95
N SER A 21 -2.28 -9.61 -9.95
CA SER A 21 -2.05 -8.15 -9.96
C SER A 21 -0.59 -7.82 -9.66
N ASP A 22 -0.06 -6.80 -10.35
CA ASP A 22 1.30 -6.25 -10.17
C ASP A 22 1.48 -5.49 -8.83
N ARG A 23 0.39 -5.20 -8.12
CA ARG A 23 0.37 -4.42 -6.88
C ARG A 23 -0.17 -5.22 -5.70
N ALA A 24 0.26 -4.84 -4.49
CA ALA A 24 -0.34 -5.34 -3.26
C ALA A 24 -1.72 -4.69 -3.02
N LEU A 25 -2.72 -5.51 -2.75
CA LEU A 25 -4.12 -5.10 -2.56
C LEU A 25 -4.66 -5.62 -1.24
N MET A 26 -5.56 -4.87 -0.59
CA MET A 26 -6.34 -5.31 0.56
C MET A 26 -7.77 -4.80 0.46
N GLN A 27 -8.67 -5.34 1.28
CA GLN A 27 -10.09 -4.98 1.23
C GLN A 27 -10.31 -3.46 1.45
N ARG A 28 -11.16 -2.85 0.61
CA ARG A 28 -11.34 -1.39 0.50
C ARG A 28 -11.71 -0.68 1.81
N ASP A 29 -12.80 -1.06 2.49
CA ASP A 29 -13.20 -0.44 3.76
C ASP A 29 -12.10 -0.57 4.83
N GLN A 30 -11.42 -1.72 4.87
CA GLN A 30 -10.32 -1.97 5.81
C GLN A 30 -9.08 -1.11 5.49
N HIS A 31 -8.78 -0.86 4.21
CA HIS A 31 -7.72 0.08 3.81
C HIS A 31 -8.04 1.50 4.27
N GLU A 32 -9.26 1.98 3.99
CA GLU A 32 -9.70 3.34 4.34
C GLU A 32 -9.79 3.54 5.87
N GLN A 33 -10.26 2.54 6.62
CA GLN A 33 -10.25 2.54 8.08
C GLN A 33 -8.82 2.59 8.66
N ILE A 34 -7.89 1.80 8.13
CA ILE A 34 -6.49 1.81 8.61
C ILE A 34 -5.80 3.14 8.25
N ASN A 35 -6.14 3.73 7.11
CA ASN A 35 -5.67 5.07 6.77
C ASN A 35 -6.20 6.11 7.76
N GLU A 36 -7.48 6.03 8.16
CA GLU A 36 -8.05 6.89 9.20
C GLU A 36 -7.35 6.68 10.57
N GLU A 37 -7.12 5.45 11.01
CA GLU A 37 -6.49 5.17 12.32
C GLU A 37 -4.98 5.48 12.38
N VAL A 38 -4.26 5.45 11.25
CA VAL A 38 -2.78 5.43 11.23
C VAL A 38 -2.17 6.60 10.45
N TYR A 39 -2.84 7.08 9.41
CA TYR A 39 -2.36 8.20 8.58
C TYR A 39 -3.16 9.48 8.79
N ALA A 40 -4.47 9.47 9.06
CA ALA A 40 -5.18 10.70 9.35
C ALA A 40 -4.69 11.35 10.66
N SER A 41 -4.68 12.67 10.66
CA SER A 41 -4.46 13.54 11.81
C SER A 41 -5.72 13.67 12.67
N GLY A 42 -6.89 13.39 12.08
CA GLY A 42 -8.20 13.67 12.66
C GLY A 42 -8.65 15.12 12.45
N GLU A 43 -7.96 15.88 11.58
CA GLU A 43 -8.20 17.31 11.35
C GLU A 43 -8.58 17.60 9.89
N GLY A 44 -9.89 17.73 9.65
CA GLY A 44 -10.44 18.14 8.35
C GLY A 44 -10.75 16.97 7.41
N LEU A 45 -10.45 17.16 6.12
CA LEU A 45 -10.69 16.17 5.06
C LEU A 45 -9.34 15.60 4.59
N GLU A 46 -9.02 14.39 5.03
CA GLU A 46 -7.80 13.68 4.68
C GLU A 46 -8.07 12.50 3.73
N ARG A 47 -7.06 12.10 2.94
CA ARG A 47 -7.21 11.08 1.88
C ARG A 47 -7.04 9.66 2.41
N LEU A 48 -8.17 9.05 2.76
CA LEU A 48 -8.24 7.64 3.19
C LEU A 48 -7.82 6.65 2.08
N ASP A 49 -7.87 7.09 0.82
CA ASP A 49 -7.46 6.34 -0.37
C ASP A 49 -5.93 6.32 -0.62
N ALA A 50 -5.13 7.04 0.18
CA ALA A 50 -3.67 7.05 0.03
C ALA A 50 -3.03 5.67 0.34
N PRO A 51 -2.01 5.22 -0.42
CA PRO A 51 -1.48 3.86 -0.29
C PRO A 51 -0.78 3.62 1.06
N LEU A 52 -1.14 2.51 1.72
CA LEU A 52 -0.57 2.10 3.00
C LEU A 52 0.77 1.39 2.76
N VAL A 53 1.87 1.88 3.34
CA VAL A 53 3.17 1.19 3.22
C VAL A 53 3.25 0.07 4.24
N MET A 54 3.15 -1.17 3.77
CA MET A 54 3.34 -2.36 4.59
C MET A 54 4.70 -3.01 4.32
N LYS A 55 5.06 -3.97 5.18
CA LYS A 55 6.24 -4.82 5.04
C LYS A 55 5.90 -6.26 5.42
N LEU A 56 6.26 -7.21 4.56
CA LEU A 56 6.26 -8.65 4.84
C LEU A 56 7.70 -9.15 4.84
N GLU A 57 8.09 -9.93 5.86
CA GLU A 57 9.43 -10.48 6.06
C GLU A 57 10.55 -9.42 5.93
N SER A 58 11.16 -9.28 4.74
CA SER A 58 12.21 -8.29 4.43
C SER A 58 11.77 -7.13 3.52
N SER A 59 10.67 -7.26 2.79
CA SER A 59 10.30 -6.35 1.68
C SER A 59 9.20 -5.37 2.08
N HIS A 60 9.40 -4.08 1.77
CA HIS A 60 8.38 -3.02 1.88
C HIS A 60 7.64 -2.83 0.55
N PHE A 61 6.33 -2.57 0.60
CA PHE A 61 5.50 -2.33 -0.58
C PHE A 61 4.30 -1.41 -0.28
N PRO A 62 3.82 -0.62 -1.25
CA PRO A 62 2.56 0.12 -1.14
C PRO A 62 1.37 -0.84 -1.32
N VAL A 63 0.36 -0.71 -0.46
CA VAL A 63 -0.90 -1.46 -0.50
C VAL A 63 -2.05 -0.52 -0.84
N HIS A 64 -2.92 -0.94 -1.75
CA HIS A 64 -4.12 -0.21 -2.15
C HIS A 64 -5.40 -0.92 -1.69
N GLY A 65 -6.49 -0.15 -1.50
CA GLY A 65 -7.83 -0.68 -1.24
C GLY A 65 -8.51 -1.16 -2.51
N ASP A 66 -9.07 -2.36 -2.50
CA ASP A 66 -9.78 -3.01 -3.61
C ASP A 66 -10.97 -3.83 -3.08
N ASP A 67 -12.09 -3.81 -3.80
CA ASP A 67 -13.35 -4.46 -3.38
C ASP A 67 -13.41 -5.97 -3.65
N ALA A 68 -12.55 -6.50 -4.52
CA ALA A 68 -12.47 -7.93 -4.81
C ALA A 68 -11.66 -8.72 -3.76
N VAL A 69 -10.87 -8.03 -2.92
CA VAL A 69 -10.07 -8.68 -1.86
C VAL A 69 -10.93 -8.88 -0.59
N PRO A 70 -11.01 -10.10 -0.02
CA PRO A 70 -11.80 -10.33 1.20
C PRO A 70 -11.24 -9.61 2.43
N ALA A 71 -12.11 -9.21 3.37
CA ALA A 71 -11.71 -8.54 4.61
C ALA A 71 -10.67 -9.36 5.42
N ASN A 72 -9.66 -8.68 5.97
CA ASN A 72 -8.49 -9.29 6.64
C ASN A 72 -7.57 -10.12 5.71
N THR A 73 -7.70 -9.95 4.38
CA THR A 73 -6.81 -10.55 3.38
C THR A 73 -5.91 -9.48 2.77
N LEU A 74 -4.66 -9.86 2.53
CA LEU A 74 -3.66 -9.11 1.79
C LEU A 74 -3.29 -9.94 0.54
N ALA A 75 -3.69 -9.46 -0.63
CA ALA A 75 -3.35 -10.06 -1.90
C ALA A 75 -2.01 -9.48 -2.38
N LEU A 76 -1.01 -10.33 -2.58
CA LEU A 76 0.34 -9.94 -3.01
C LEU A 76 0.69 -10.54 -4.38
N PRO A 77 1.41 -9.82 -5.26
CA PRO A 77 1.93 -10.37 -6.50
C PRO A 77 2.78 -11.62 -6.23
N GLU A 78 2.71 -12.64 -7.09
CA GLU A 78 3.48 -13.88 -6.88
C GLU A 78 4.99 -13.62 -6.69
N SER A 79 5.58 -12.66 -7.41
CA SER A 79 6.99 -12.28 -7.24
C SER A 79 7.33 -11.52 -5.95
N MET A 80 6.33 -11.05 -5.18
CA MET A 80 6.54 -10.62 -3.79
C MET A 80 6.45 -11.78 -2.79
N LEU A 81 5.92 -12.93 -3.22
CA LEU A 81 5.86 -14.17 -2.44
C LEU A 81 7.02 -15.12 -2.75
N GLU A 82 7.78 -14.90 -3.83
CA GLU A 82 8.99 -15.67 -4.16
C GLU A 82 10.02 -15.62 -3.02
N GLY A 83 10.23 -16.78 -2.37
CA GLY A 83 11.09 -16.93 -1.20
C GLY A 83 10.34 -17.00 0.14
N THR A 84 9.09 -16.54 0.18
CA THR A 84 8.18 -16.80 1.31
C THR A 84 7.58 -18.20 1.21
N ASP A 85 7.22 -18.80 2.35
CA ASP A 85 6.42 -20.04 2.40
C ASP A 85 4.91 -19.73 2.22
N VAL A 86 4.57 -18.93 1.21
CA VAL A 86 3.18 -18.64 0.79
C VAL A 86 3.08 -18.92 -0.71
N ARG A 87 2.32 -19.96 -1.06
CA ARG A 87 1.95 -20.28 -2.45
C ARG A 87 0.44 -20.50 -2.51
N ASN A 88 -0.01 -21.66 -2.06
CA ASN A 88 -1.42 -22.03 -1.91
C ASN A 88 -1.45 -23.24 -0.96
N PRO A 89 -2.20 -23.28 0.15
CA PRO A 89 -3.25 -22.36 0.60
C PRO A 89 -2.78 -20.96 1.05
N PRO A 90 -3.67 -19.96 1.09
CA PRO A 90 -3.40 -18.68 1.74
C PRO A 90 -3.11 -18.88 3.23
N SER A 91 -2.15 -18.11 3.74
CA SER A 91 -1.58 -18.31 5.08
C SER A 91 -1.69 -17.05 5.94
N LEU A 92 -2.06 -17.20 7.21
CA LEU A 92 -2.04 -16.08 8.16
C LEU A 92 -0.59 -15.68 8.43
N ARG A 93 -0.21 -14.44 8.09
CA ARG A 93 1.14 -13.90 8.26
C ARG A 93 1.15 -12.63 9.10
N GLU A 94 2.27 -12.42 9.78
CA GLU A 94 2.59 -11.17 10.46
C GLU A 94 3.09 -10.12 9.46
N VAL A 95 2.47 -8.95 9.48
CA VAL A 95 2.77 -7.81 8.59
C VAL A 95 3.05 -6.56 9.41
N LEU A 96 4.05 -5.79 9.00
CA LEU A 96 4.45 -4.54 9.66
C LEU A 96 3.97 -3.34 8.85
N LEU A 97 2.97 -2.62 9.36
CA LEU A 97 2.47 -1.37 8.78
C LEU A 97 3.35 -0.20 9.22
N ALA A 98 3.90 0.56 8.28
CA ALA A 98 4.67 1.77 8.58
C ALA A 98 3.76 2.93 9.02
N ARG A 99 4.16 3.70 10.03
CA ARG A 99 3.46 4.95 10.43
C ARG A 99 3.61 6.04 9.36
N ARG A 100 2.72 7.04 9.34
CA ARG A 100 2.68 8.17 8.37
C ARG A 100 4.08 8.70 7.99
N GLU A 101 4.86 9.15 8.97
CA GLU A 101 6.22 9.69 8.75
C GLU A 101 7.16 8.70 8.03
N ARG A 102 7.07 7.41 8.37
CA ARG A 102 7.92 6.37 7.80
C ARG A 102 7.43 5.91 6.43
N ALA A 103 6.11 5.92 6.22
CA ALA A 103 5.49 5.63 4.95
C ALA A 103 5.84 6.70 3.90
N GLN A 104 5.75 7.98 4.26
CA GLN A 104 6.15 9.11 3.40
C GLN A 104 7.62 8.95 2.94
N GLN A 105 8.55 8.80 3.89
CA GLN A 105 9.97 8.55 3.58
C GLN A 105 10.20 7.38 2.63
N LEU A 106 9.42 6.29 2.75
CA LEU A 106 9.55 5.10 1.91
C LEU A 106 8.96 5.31 0.52
N LEU A 107 7.83 6.02 0.39
CA LEU A 107 7.23 6.38 -0.91
C LEU A 107 8.12 7.34 -1.70
N GLU A 108 8.71 8.33 -1.02
CA GLU A 108 9.71 9.25 -1.60
C GLU A 108 10.95 8.47 -2.11
N PHE A 109 11.50 7.57 -1.30
CA PHE A 109 12.73 6.82 -1.65
C PHE A 109 12.50 5.72 -2.69
N ALA A 110 11.28 5.18 -2.78
CA ALA A 110 10.91 4.18 -3.79
C ALA A 110 10.63 4.76 -5.18
N GLY A 111 10.56 6.10 -5.31
CA GLY A 111 10.16 6.76 -6.57
C GLY A 111 8.73 6.44 -7.01
N GLY A 112 7.90 5.93 -6.09
CA GLY A 112 6.63 5.26 -6.40
C GLY A 112 5.40 6.17 -6.44
N TRP A 113 5.54 7.45 -6.09
CA TRP A 113 4.49 8.44 -6.34
C TRP A 113 4.78 9.22 -7.61
N GLU A 114 4.41 8.64 -8.75
CA GLU A 114 3.94 9.43 -9.88
C GLU A 114 2.64 10.12 -9.39
N ALA A 115 2.79 11.30 -8.78
CA ALA A 115 1.67 12.20 -8.62
C ALA A 115 1.08 12.46 -10.02
N PRO A 116 -0.25 12.58 -10.18
CA PRO A 116 -0.82 12.83 -11.50
C PRO A 116 -0.17 14.08 -12.07
N ARG A 117 0.67 13.90 -13.09
CA ARG A 117 1.26 15.02 -13.81
C ARG A 117 0.07 15.77 -14.40
N PRO A 118 -0.07 17.09 -14.16
CA PRO A 118 -1.09 17.85 -14.87
C PRO A 118 -0.83 17.64 -16.36
N ASP A 119 -1.85 17.17 -17.07
CA ASP A 119 -1.74 16.67 -18.43
C ASP A 119 -1.20 17.80 -19.35
N LEU A 120 0.02 17.62 -19.87
CA LEU A 120 0.70 18.60 -20.72
C LEU A 120 0.33 18.36 -22.19
N ASP A 121 -0.96 18.53 -22.48
CA ASP A 121 -1.52 18.62 -23.83
C ASP A 121 -1.70 20.12 -24.24
N ASP A 122 -1.42 20.43 -25.52
CA ASP A 122 -1.38 21.76 -26.18
C ASP A 122 -0.38 22.80 -25.60
N ASP A 123 0.20 23.78 -26.32
CA ASP A 123 0.24 24.20 -27.74
C ASP A 123 1.70 24.74 -27.97
N PHE A 124 2.39 24.80 -29.12
CA PHE A 124 2.01 25.02 -30.52
C PHE A 124 2.86 24.20 -31.53
N PRO A 125 2.39 23.98 -32.77
CA PRO A 125 3.22 23.48 -33.87
C PRO A 125 4.32 24.47 -34.26
N GLY A 126 5.49 23.95 -34.66
CA GLY A 126 6.67 24.75 -34.99
C GLY A 126 6.50 25.63 -36.24
N ALA A 127 6.88 26.90 -36.11
CA ALA A 127 6.93 27.87 -37.22
C ALA A 127 8.38 28.11 -37.70
N GLY A 128 8.54 28.32 -39.00
CA GLY A 128 9.83 28.48 -39.69
C GLY A 128 10.13 27.30 -40.62
N THR A 129 10.49 27.50 -41.90
CA THR A 129 10.84 28.74 -42.63
C THR A 129 10.35 28.71 -44.07
#